data_AF-A0A3D0G5I0-F1
#
_entry.id   AF-A0A3D0G5I0-F1
#
_cell.length_a   1.000
_cell.length_b   1.000
_cell.length_c   1.000
_cell.angle_alpha   90.00
_cell.angle_beta   90.00
_cell.angle_gamma   90.00
#
_symmetry.space_group_name_H-M   'P 1'
#
loop_
_entity.id
_entity.type
_entity.pdbx_description
1 polymer ?
#
loop_
_entity_poly.entity_id
_entity_poly.type
_entity_poly.pdbx_seq_one_letter_code
_entity_poly.pdbx_strand_id
1 'polypeptide(L)'
;MSEHTESVKRVAAYLRDVAEKNAGRPEVADRVNAHAERLDQAVSYIGDLEAKTKALPPELGNIHDLPEELLSELSVAKTDELEDQIVTVINAYGGEASLDQILVGLFRKFSVVQKRRFIQNKLYRMQMVWSVEGKKGVYTTAEPEEDQTLYGDSNPPWDSEIPF
;
A
#
# COMPACT_ATOMS: atom_id res chain seq x y z
N MET A 1 -3.75 13.88 -10.66
CA MET A 1 -2.60 14.60 -10.09
C MET A 1 -3.08 15.35 -8.88
N SER A 2 -2.34 15.38 -7.79
CA SER A 2 -2.73 16.09 -6.57
C SER A 2 -2.81 17.61 -6.79
N GLU A 3 -3.73 18.30 -6.10
CA GLU A 3 -3.89 19.77 -6.14
C GLU A 3 -2.56 20.52 -5.94
N HIS A 4 -1.69 19.95 -5.11
CA HIS A 4 -0.35 20.47 -4.84
C HIS A 4 0.55 20.47 -6.09
N THR A 5 0.52 19.42 -6.92
CA THR A 5 1.31 19.38 -8.15
C THR A 5 0.81 20.37 -9.20
N GLU A 6 -0.49 20.65 -9.25
CA GLU A 6 -1.05 21.68 -10.13
C GLU A 6 -0.68 23.10 -9.67
N SER A 7 -0.62 23.34 -8.36
CA SER A 7 -0.11 24.59 -7.80
C SER A 7 1.36 24.81 -8.20
N VAL A 8 2.20 23.78 -8.11
CA VAL A 8 3.62 23.87 -8.51
C VAL A 8 3.77 24.12 -10.02
N LYS A 9 2.95 23.50 -10.88
CA LYS A 9 2.94 23.79 -12.32
C LYS A 9 2.58 25.24 -12.62
N ARG A 10 1.62 25.82 -11.89
CA ARG A 10 1.27 27.24 -12.02
C ARG A 10 2.44 28.16 -11.64
N VAL A 11 3.19 27.81 -10.60
CA VAL A 11 4.41 28.54 -10.21
C VAL A 11 5.49 28.43 -11.28
N ALA A 12 5.72 27.25 -11.85
CA ALA A 12 6.67 27.06 -12.94
C ALA A 12 6.30 27.89 -14.20
N ALA A 13 5.00 27.94 -14.55
CA ALA A 13 4.50 28.78 -15.63
C ALA A 13 4.69 30.29 -15.35
N TYR A 14 4.44 30.73 -14.12
CA TYR A 14 4.70 32.11 -13.71
C TYR A 14 6.19 32.47 -13.83
N LEU A 15 7.09 31.58 -13.41
CA LEU A 15 8.54 31.82 -13.55
C LEU A 15 8.95 31.96 -15.02
N ARG A 16 8.35 31.21 -15.95
CA ARG A 16 8.61 31.38 -17.39
C ARG A 16 8.18 32.75 -17.91
N ASP A 17 6.99 33.21 -17.54
CA ASP A 17 6.51 34.57 -17.87
C ASP A 17 7.44 35.66 -17.29
N VAL A 18 7.96 35.44 -16.08
CA VAL A 18 8.98 36.32 -15.49
C VAL A 18 10.28 36.28 -16.28
N ALA A 19 10.73 35.13 -16.77
CA ALA A 19 11.93 35.02 -17.59
C ALA A 19 11.77 35.74 -18.94
N GLU A 20 10.62 35.60 -19.60
CA GLU A 20 10.30 36.31 -20.85
C GLU A 20 10.30 37.82 -20.67
N LYS A 21 9.67 38.32 -19.58
CA LYS A 21 9.68 39.75 -19.23
C LYS A 21 11.07 40.28 -18.88
N ASN A 22 11.99 39.40 -18.50
CA ASN A 22 13.38 39.75 -18.19
C ASN A 22 14.35 39.37 -19.31
N ALA A 23 13.89 39.19 -20.56
CA ALA A 23 14.74 38.86 -21.71
C ALA A 23 15.90 39.85 -21.95
N GLY A 24 15.77 41.10 -21.50
CA GLY A 24 16.85 42.10 -21.53
C GLY A 24 17.98 41.86 -20.53
N ARG A 25 17.86 40.87 -19.63
CA ARG A 25 18.87 40.47 -18.63
C ARG A 25 19.07 38.95 -18.70
N PRO A 26 19.94 38.45 -19.59
CA PRO A 26 20.06 37.02 -19.88
C PRO A 26 20.39 36.18 -18.63
N GLU A 27 21.29 36.64 -17.75
CA GLU A 27 21.59 35.91 -16.50
C GLU A 27 20.36 35.73 -15.58
N VAL A 28 19.44 36.69 -15.57
CA VAL A 28 18.23 36.63 -14.75
C VAL A 28 17.21 35.71 -15.41
N ALA A 29 17.01 35.84 -16.73
CA ALA A 29 16.12 34.98 -17.49
C ALA A 29 16.54 33.51 -17.41
N ASP A 30 17.84 33.22 -17.59
CA ASP A 30 18.40 31.87 -17.55
C ASP A 30 18.24 31.25 -16.16
N ARG A 31 18.54 32.01 -15.09
CA ARG A 31 18.38 31.52 -13.72
C ARG A 31 16.92 31.19 -13.41
N VAL A 32 15.99 32.04 -13.82
CA VAL A 32 14.56 31.84 -13.57
C VAL A 32 14.01 30.66 -14.38
N ASN A 33 14.44 30.49 -15.64
CA ASN A 33 14.10 29.32 -16.46
C ASN A 33 14.64 28.02 -15.83
N ALA A 34 15.88 28.02 -15.34
CA ALA A 34 16.44 26.87 -14.65
C ALA A 34 15.66 26.48 -13.39
N HIS A 35 15.05 27.44 -12.69
CA HIS A 35 14.15 27.14 -11.57
C HIS A 35 12.82 26.53 -12.04
N ALA A 36 12.22 27.05 -13.12
CA ALA A 36 11.01 26.48 -13.70
C ALA A 36 11.22 25.03 -14.17
N GLU A 37 12.34 24.73 -14.83
CA GLU A 37 12.69 23.37 -15.25
C GLU A 37 12.85 22.40 -14.08
N ARG A 38 13.53 22.82 -13.01
CA ARG A 38 13.67 22.00 -11.79
C ARG A 38 12.32 21.71 -11.13
N LEU A 39 11.40 22.66 -11.14
CA LEU A 39 10.04 22.46 -10.61
C LEU A 39 9.26 21.46 -11.46
N ASP A 40 9.36 21.51 -12.79
CA ASP A 40 8.72 20.53 -13.66
C ASP A 40 9.30 19.12 -13.49
N GLN A 41 10.62 19.01 -13.34
CA GLN A 41 11.27 17.74 -13.02
C GLN A 41 10.77 17.18 -11.68
N ALA A 42 10.60 18.02 -10.66
CA ALA A 42 10.04 17.61 -9.38
C ALA A 42 8.58 17.15 -9.51
N VAL A 43 7.75 17.85 -10.29
CA VAL A 43 6.36 17.44 -10.53
C VAL A 43 6.28 16.12 -11.30
N SER A 44 7.13 15.91 -12.30
CA SER A 44 7.21 14.64 -13.02
C SER A 44 7.60 13.49 -12.09
N TYR A 45 8.61 13.72 -11.25
CA TYR A 45 9.07 12.72 -10.28
C TYR A 45 7.98 12.38 -9.24
N ILE A 46 7.24 13.38 -8.76
CA ILE A 46 6.11 13.17 -7.85
C ILE A 46 4.99 12.40 -8.57
N GLY A 47 4.68 12.73 -9.83
CA GLY A 47 3.70 11.99 -10.63
C GLY A 47 4.07 10.51 -10.81
N ASP A 48 5.35 10.21 -11.07
CA ASP A 48 5.85 8.85 -11.17
C ASP A 48 5.77 8.09 -9.83
N LEU A 49 6.03 8.78 -8.72
CA LEU A 49 5.86 8.22 -7.37
C LEU A 49 4.39 7.98 -7.05
N GLU A 50 3.50 8.92 -7.36
CA GLU A 50 2.05 8.77 -7.22
C GLU A 50 1.57 7.56 -8.03
N ALA A 51 2.02 7.42 -9.29
CA ALA A 51 1.66 6.27 -10.14
C ALA A 51 2.15 4.92 -9.60
N LYS A 52 3.35 4.88 -8.99
CA LYS A 52 3.93 3.67 -8.40
C LYS A 52 3.35 3.33 -7.01
N THR A 53 2.83 4.32 -6.30
CA THR A 53 2.29 4.15 -4.93
C THR A 53 0.78 4.02 -4.89
N LYS A 54 0.08 4.42 -5.96
CA LYS A 54 -1.36 4.19 -6.12
C LYS A 54 -1.62 2.69 -6.31
N ALA A 55 -2.15 2.06 -5.26
CA ALA A 55 -2.68 0.70 -5.37
C ALA A 55 -3.88 0.72 -6.34
N LEU A 56 -3.81 -0.06 -7.41
CA LEU A 56 -4.97 -0.38 -8.23
C LEU A 56 -5.68 -1.60 -7.63
N PRO A 57 -7.02 -1.59 -7.58
CA PRO A 57 -7.82 -2.49 -6.74
C PRO A 57 -7.90 -3.91 -7.34
N PRO A 58 -8.16 -4.95 -6.52
CA PRO A 58 -8.49 -6.26 -7.06
C PRO A 58 -9.85 -6.26 -7.78
N GLU A 59 -10.84 -5.46 -7.33
CA GLU A 59 -12.11 -5.28 -8.08
C GLU A 59 -13.04 -4.12 -7.61
N LEU A 60 -12.75 -3.40 -6.52
CA LEU A 60 -13.49 -2.19 -6.10
C LEU A 60 -12.52 -1.11 -5.61
N GLY A 61 -12.43 0.00 -6.34
CA GLY A 61 -11.52 1.11 -6.03
C GLY A 61 -12.12 2.11 -5.03
N ASN A 62 -11.27 2.58 -4.12
CA ASN A 62 -11.35 3.77 -3.27
C ASN A 62 -12.74 4.12 -2.68
N ILE A 63 -13.07 3.49 -1.54
CA ILE A 63 -14.32 3.73 -0.81
C ILE A 63 -14.32 5.09 -0.08
N HIS A 64 -13.15 5.74 0.01
CA HIS A 64 -12.96 7.01 0.72
C HIS A 64 -13.48 8.26 -0.04
N ASP A 65 -13.90 8.11 -1.31
CA ASP A 65 -14.50 9.18 -2.11
C ASP A 65 -16.05 9.14 -2.09
N LEU A 66 -16.67 8.27 -1.28
CA LEU A 66 -18.13 8.11 -1.23
C LEU A 66 -18.80 8.98 -0.15
N PRO A 67 -20.03 9.50 -0.42
CA PRO A 67 -20.83 10.24 0.55
C PRO A 67 -21.04 9.45 1.86
N GLU A 68 -21.08 10.14 3.00
CA GLU A 68 -21.36 9.55 4.34
C GLU A 68 -22.60 8.66 4.35
N GLU A 69 -23.60 9.01 3.53
CA GLU A 69 -24.85 8.27 3.35
C GLU A 69 -24.60 6.84 2.81
N LEU A 70 -23.67 6.66 1.88
CA LEU A 70 -23.31 5.35 1.29
C LEU A 70 -22.36 4.54 2.19
N LEU A 71 -21.47 5.21 2.93
CA LEU A 71 -20.61 4.56 3.93
C LEU A 71 -21.42 3.89 5.05
N SER A 72 -22.56 4.50 5.42
CA SER A 72 -23.44 3.97 6.47
C SER A 72 -24.21 2.69 6.05
N GLU A 73 -24.39 2.44 4.75
CA GLU A 73 -25.06 1.24 4.23
C GLU A 73 -24.10 0.11 3.81
N LEU A 74 -22.81 0.42 3.60
CA LEU A 74 -21.78 -0.56 3.28
C LEU A 74 -21.31 -1.29 4.55
N SER A 75 -21.72 -2.54 4.73
CA SER A 75 -21.19 -3.43 5.78
C SER A 75 -19.68 -3.74 5.63
N VAL A 76 -19.05 -3.23 4.55
CA VAL A 76 -17.62 -3.30 4.23
C VAL A 76 -16.79 -2.35 5.11
N ALA A 77 -17.41 -1.38 5.80
CA ALA A 77 -16.74 -0.47 6.75
C ALA A 77 -16.16 -1.15 8.02
N LYS A 78 -16.04 -2.49 8.02
CA LYS A 78 -15.41 -3.28 9.08
C LYS A 78 -14.10 -3.97 8.67
N THR A 79 -13.63 -3.82 7.43
CA THR A 79 -12.21 -4.06 7.17
C THR A 79 -11.43 -2.94 7.87
N ASP A 80 -10.65 -3.35 8.86
CA ASP A 80 -9.86 -2.43 9.68
C ASP A 80 -8.84 -1.75 8.75
N GLU A 81 -8.78 -0.43 8.73
CA GLU A 81 -7.87 0.36 7.87
C GLU A 81 -6.41 -0.15 7.95
N LEU A 82 -6.03 -0.69 9.11
CA LEU A 82 -4.72 -1.29 9.31
C LEU A 82 -4.50 -2.59 8.51
N GLU A 83 -5.54 -3.39 8.29
CA GLU A 83 -5.49 -4.62 7.48
C GLU A 83 -5.15 -4.30 6.03
N ASP A 84 -5.81 -3.30 5.45
CA ASP A 84 -5.55 -2.85 4.09
C ASP A 84 -4.13 -2.31 3.93
N GLN A 85 -3.65 -1.58 4.94
CA GLN A 85 -2.26 -1.10 4.99
C GLN A 85 -1.26 -2.25 5.03
N ILE A 86 -1.52 -3.29 5.84
CA ILE A 86 -0.65 -4.47 5.95
C ILE A 86 -0.58 -5.22 4.61
N VAL A 87 -1.72 -5.50 3.98
CA VAL A 87 -1.79 -6.17 2.66
C VAL A 87 -1.03 -5.36 1.61
N THR A 88 -1.21 -4.04 1.61
CA THR A 88 -0.53 -3.12 0.71
C THR A 88 1.00 -3.14 0.89
N VAL A 89 1.48 -3.32 2.12
CA VAL A 89 2.91 -3.44 2.40
C VAL A 89 3.43 -4.79 1.90
N ILE A 90 2.74 -5.90 2.17
CA ILE A 90 3.15 -7.25 1.73
C ILE A 90 3.24 -7.31 0.20
N ASN A 91 2.23 -6.80 -0.51
CA ASN A 91 2.22 -6.74 -1.97
C ASN A 91 3.37 -5.88 -2.52
N ALA A 92 3.72 -4.77 -1.85
CA ALA A 92 4.83 -3.92 -2.26
C ALA A 92 6.21 -4.61 -2.14
N TYR A 93 6.33 -5.65 -1.30
CA TYR A 93 7.54 -6.46 -1.17
C TYR A 93 7.58 -7.67 -2.12
N GLY A 94 6.65 -7.76 -3.07
CA GLY A 94 6.60 -8.86 -4.05
C GLY A 94 5.77 -10.06 -3.60
N GLY A 95 4.79 -9.84 -2.72
CA GLY A 95 3.83 -10.86 -2.28
C GLY A 95 4.25 -11.62 -1.03
N GLU A 96 5.53 -11.57 -0.63
CA GLU A 96 6.02 -12.08 0.66
C GLU A 96 6.71 -10.96 1.45
N ALA A 97 6.39 -10.82 2.74
CA ALA A 97 7.09 -9.91 3.63
C ALA A 97 7.27 -10.47 5.04
N SER A 98 8.45 -10.24 5.62
CA SER A 98 8.71 -10.51 7.03
C SER A 98 8.02 -9.50 7.95
N LEU A 99 7.77 -9.87 9.21
CA LEU A 99 7.19 -8.99 10.21
C LEU A 99 7.95 -7.66 10.36
N ASP A 100 9.28 -7.71 10.28
CA ASP A 100 10.13 -6.52 10.36
C ASP A 100 9.98 -5.62 9.13
N GLN A 101 9.87 -6.21 7.94
CA GLN A 101 9.56 -5.47 6.72
C GLN A 101 8.16 -4.87 6.75
N ILE A 102 7.18 -5.57 7.32
CA ILE A 102 5.81 -5.06 7.50
C ILE A 102 5.83 -3.84 8.43
N LEU A 103 6.50 -3.92 9.59
CA LEU A 103 6.61 -2.79 10.52
C LEU A 103 7.29 -1.57 9.88
N VAL A 104 8.41 -1.78 9.18
CA VAL A 104 9.13 -0.70 8.50
C VAL A 104 8.31 -0.15 7.33
N GLY A 105 7.62 -1.01 6.59
CA GLY A 105 6.76 -0.63 5.47
C GLY A 105 5.55 0.19 5.92
N LEU A 106 4.91 -0.18 7.04
CA LEU A 106 3.81 0.57 7.64
C LEU A 106 4.25 1.99 8.02
N PHE A 107 5.43 2.11 8.65
CA PHE A 107 5.97 3.42 9.00
C PHE A 107 6.36 4.23 7.75
N ARG A 108 7.05 3.63 6.79
CA ARG A 108 7.53 4.35 5.59
C ARG A 108 6.40 4.78 4.65
N LYS A 109 5.34 3.99 4.55
CA LYS A 109 4.25 4.20 3.58
C LYS A 109 3.05 4.93 4.19
N PHE A 110 2.78 4.73 5.47
CA PHE A 110 1.59 5.27 6.15
C PHE A 110 1.92 6.11 7.40
N SER A 111 3.21 6.23 7.78
CA SER A 111 3.63 6.90 9.03
C SER A 111 2.98 6.29 10.29
N VAL A 112 2.56 5.03 10.21
CA VAL A 112 1.92 4.30 11.31
C VAL A 112 2.98 3.55 12.11
N VAL A 113 3.00 3.79 13.43
CA VAL A 113 3.88 3.09 14.38
C VAL A 113 3.03 2.15 15.22
N GLN A 114 3.26 0.85 15.06
CA GLN A 114 2.57 -0.18 15.84
C GLN A 114 3.57 -1.11 16.53
N LYS A 115 3.15 -1.67 17.67
CA LYS A 115 3.97 -2.64 18.41
C LYS A 115 4.05 -3.95 17.63
N ARG A 116 5.23 -4.58 17.59
CA ARG A 116 5.45 -5.90 16.96
C ARG A 116 4.39 -6.93 17.35
N ARG A 117 4.10 -7.05 18.66
CA ARG A 117 3.10 -7.98 19.20
C ARG A 117 1.68 -7.68 18.71
N PHE A 118 1.36 -6.40 18.49
CA PHE A 118 0.05 -5.99 17.99
C PHE A 118 -0.11 -6.41 16.53
N ILE A 119 0.88 -6.12 15.67
CA ILE A 119 0.87 -6.53 14.26
C ILE A 119 0.85 -8.05 14.12
N GLN A 120 1.62 -8.78 14.92
CA GLN A 120 1.61 -10.24 14.90
C GLN A 120 0.23 -10.83 15.27
N ASN A 121 -0.41 -10.31 16.32
CA ASN A 121 -1.76 -10.72 16.71
C ASN A 121 -2.83 -10.30 15.70
N LYS A 122 -2.57 -9.25 14.92
CA LYS A 122 -3.43 -8.76 13.85
C LYS A 122 -3.32 -9.67 12.62
N LEU A 123 -2.10 -9.91 12.15
CA LEU A 123 -1.79 -10.83 11.05
C LEU A 123 -2.39 -12.24 11.27
N TYR A 124 -2.31 -12.76 12.50
CA TYR A 124 -2.91 -14.06 12.83
C TYR A 124 -4.44 -14.10 12.68
N ARG A 125 -5.12 -12.96 12.82
CA ARG A 125 -6.59 -12.86 12.74
C ARG A 125 -7.09 -12.47 11.35
N MET A 126 -6.18 -12.12 10.44
CA MET A 126 -6.52 -11.73 9.07
C MET A 126 -6.77 -12.99 8.22
N GLN A 127 -7.89 -13.04 7.52
CA GLN A 127 -8.23 -14.16 6.62
C GLN A 127 -7.53 -14.06 5.25
N MET A 128 -6.93 -12.91 4.94
CA MET A 128 -6.31 -12.62 3.63
C MET A 128 -4.77 -12.66 3.65
N VAL A 129 -4.17 -13.09 4.77
CA VAL A 129 -2.71 -13.16 4.94
C VAL A 129 -2.33 -14.47 5.61
N TRP A 130 -1.45 -15.23 4.96
CA TRP A 130 -1.01 -16.53 5.44
C TRP A 130 0.45 -16.50 5.88
N SER A 131 0.82 -17.35 6.82
CA SER A 131 2.23 -17.54 7.18
C SER A 131 2.88 -18.52 6.20
N VAL A 132 4.07 -18.20 5.70
CA VAL A 132 4.79 -19.08 4.76
C VAL A 132 5.36 -20.29 5.52
N GLU A 133 5.01 -21.49 5.08
CA GLU A 133 5.50 -22.74 5.70
C GLU A 133 7.04 -22.83 5.64
N GLY A 134 7.66 -23.24 6.75
CA GLY A 134 9.12 -23.32 6.87
C GLY A 134 9.85 -21.99 7.11
N LYS A 135 9.19 -20.83 7.01
CA LYS A 135 9.79 -19.51 7.27
C LYS A 135 9.11 -18.78 8.43
N LYS A 136 9.74 -18.79 9.61
CA LYS A 136 9.20 -18.12 10.81
C LYS A 136 9.13 -16.60 10.62
N GLY A 137 7.92 -16.05 10.68
CA GLY A 137 7.68 -14.60 10.65
C GLY A 137 7.66 -13.98 9.26
N VAL A 138 7.46 -14.79 8.21
CA VAL A 138 7.23 -14.36 6.83
C VAL A 138 5.76 -14.61 6.48
N TYR A 139 5.14 -13.63 5.84
CA TYR A 139 3.71 -13.60 5.53
C TYR A 139 3.50 -13.37 4.03
N THR A 140 2.47 -13.99 3.47
CA THR A 140 2.09 -13.91 2.07
C THR A 140 0.61 -13.55 1.90
N THR A 141 0.28 -12.87 0.81
CA THR A 141 -1.08 -12.57 0.37
C THR A 141 -1.57 -13.54 -0.72
N ALA A 142 -0.72 -14.48 -1.14
CA ALA A 142 -1.15 -15.61 -1.97
C ALA A 142 -1.79 -16.66 -1.07
N GLU A 143 -3.03 -17.02 -1.37
CA GLU A 143 -3.72 -18.14 -0.72
C GLU A 143 -2.88 -19.40 -0.98
N PRO A 144 -2.35 -20.05 0.06
CA PRO A 144 -1.72 -21.34 -0.11
C PRO A 144 -2.82 -22.30 -0.58
N GLU A 145 -2.62 -22.95 -1.72
CA GLU A 145 -3.46 -24.08 -2.12
C GLU A 145 -3.50 -25.03 -0.92
N GLU A 146 -4.68 -25.21 -0.33
CA GLU A 146 -4.85 -26.09 0.82
C GLU A 146 -4.28 -27.45 0.45
N ASP A 147 -3.14 -27.81 1.03
CA ASP A 147 -2.66 -29.17 1.01
C ASP A 147 -3.63 -29.97 1.89
N GLN A 148 -4.71 -30.44 1.28
CA GLN A 148 -5.76 -31.28 1.87
C GLN A 148 -5.23 -32.66 2.31
N THR A 149 -3.93 -32.81 2.57
CA THR A 149 -3.30 -34.11 2.81
C THR A 149 -2.92 -34.39 4.27
N LEU A 150 -3.18 -33.49 5.22
CA LEU A 150 -2.75 -33.71 6.63
C LEU A 150 -3.84 -34.11 7.62
N TYR A 151 -5.12 -34.11 7.22
CA TYR A 151 -6.21 -34.67 8.05
C TYR A 151 -7.27 -35.35 7.19
N GLY A 152 -7.09 -36.64 6.88
CA GLY A 152 -8.18 -37.42 6.28
C GLY A 152 -7.78 -38.73 5.61
N ASP A 153 -7.14 -39.65 6.34
CA ASP A 153 -7.59 -41.07 6.40
C ASP A 153 -6.74 -41.84 7.42
N SER A 154 -7.02 -41.66 8.71
CA SER A 154 -6.61 -42.62 9.72
C SER A 154 -7.80 -42.88 10.63
N ASN A 155 -8.73 -43.65 10.09
CA ASN A 155 -9.67 -44.38 10.93
C ASN A 155 -8.86 -45.12 12.02
N PRO A 156 -9.00 -44.79 13.31
CA PRO A 156 -8.27 -45.50 14.37
C PRO A 156 -8.73 -46.97 14.37
N PRO A 157 -7.84 -47.96 14.36
CA PRO A 157 -8.20 -49.38 14.19
C PRO A 157 -8.83 -50.02 15.44
N TRP A 158 -9.40 -49.23 16.35
CA TRP A 158 -9.83 -49.71 17.67
C TRP A 158 -11.34 -49.89 17.81
N ASP A 159 -12.12 -49.75 16.74
CA ASP A 159 -13.59 -49.80 16.80
C ASP A 159 -14.21 -51.14 16.34
N SER A 160 -13.50 -52.24 16.58
CA SER A 160 -14.08 -53.58 16.47
C SER A 160 -13.67 -54.45 17.65
N GLU A 161 -14.70 -54.85 18.41
CA GLU A 161 -14.74 -55.86 19.49
C GLU A 161 -14.64 -55.35 20.95
N ILE A 162 -15.74 -54.78 21.45
CA ILE A 162 -16.13 -54.98 22.86
C ILE A 162 -17.26 -56.03 22.87
N PRO A 163 -16.99 -57.29 23.25
CA PRO A 163 -18.05 -58.25 23.53
C PRO A 163 -18.59 -57.99 24.94
N PHE A 164 -19.90 -57.79 25.05
CA PHE A 164 -20.65 -57.99 26.30
C PHE A 164 -21.10 -59.45 26.41
#